data_AF-E6XSA7-F1
#
_entry.id   AF-E6XSA7-F1
#
_cell.length_a   1.000
_cell.length_b   1.000
_cell.length_c   1.000
_cell.angle_alpha   90.00
_cell.angle_beta   90.00
_cell.angle_gamma   90.00
#
_symmetry.space_group_name_H-M   'P 1'
#
loop_
_entity.id
_entity.type
_entity.pdbx_description
1 polymer ?
#
loop_
_entity_poly.entity_id
_entity_poly.type
_entity_poly.pdbx_seq_one_letter_code
_entity_poly.pdbx_strand_id
1 'polypeptide(L)'
;MDSNVIATLLGTALGWSLSQITDFTKVNFTRSKKIEAIYTEISDLNDWLFRMDKFVLHTIQLIELNEPIKLLPQKLYFFLMKEHFHEICMYIPREARISITNIYASIEDINQAISQLEGHFENDENIGAKTYNNIIALYGQVNATQQKCCFLKFNPDGSFEKLKKHHNSILYYADENIEKAKKEAHKLGVKKLKEKYYSNDNE
;
A
#
# COMPACT_ATOMS: atom_id res chain seq x y z
N MET A 1 40.75 -18.09 49.44
CA MET A 1 39.35 -18.10 48.97
C MET A 1 39.15 -19.43 48.27
N ASP A 2 38.18 -20.24 48.71
CA ASP A 2 38.06 -21.62 48.23
C ASP A 2 37.78 -21.68 46.73
N SER A 3 38.48 -22.58 46.03
CA SER A 3 38.33 -22.80 44.59
C SER A 3 36.87 -23.03 44.17
N ASN A 4 36.07 -23.63 45.05
CA ASN A 4 34.65 -23.89 44.83
C ASN A 4 33.80 -22.61 44.80
N VAL A 5 34.17 -21.61 45.62
CA VAL A 5 33.47 -20.31 45.67
C VAL A 5 33.78 -19.51 44.40
N ILE A 6 35.03 -19.53 43.93
CA ILE A 6 35.45 -18.89 42.68
C ILE A 6 34.76 -19.54 41.47
N ALA A 7 34.73 -20.87 41.41
CA ALA A 7 34.06 -21.60 40.32
C ALA A 7 32.55 -21.31 40.27
N THR A 8 31.88 -21.21 41.43
CA THR A 8 30.46 -20.87 41.51
C THR A 8 30.19 -19.44 41.04
N LEU A 9 31.03 -18.48 41.45
CA LEU A 9 30.95 -17.08 41.01
C LEU A 9 31.19 -16.92 39.50
N LEU A 10 32.14 -17.66 38.93
CA LEU A 10 32.37 -17.68 37.49
C LEU A 10 31.18 -18.31 36.74
N GLY A 11 30.61 -19.39 37.27
CA GLY A 11 29.43 -20.03 36.69
C GLY A 11 28.20 -19.11 36.67
N THR A 12 27.93 -18.39 37.77
CA THR A 12 26.82 -17.43 37.84
C THR A 12 27.06 -16.21 36.95
N ALA A 13 28.29 -15.68 36.92
CA ALA A 13 28.65 -14.56 36.05
C ALA A 13 28.50 -14.95 34.56
N LEU A 14 28.99 -16.13 34.16
CA LEU A 14 28.87 -16.63 32.79
C LEU A 14 27.40 -16.88 32.41
N GLY A 15 26.62 -17.50 33.29
CA GLY A 15 25.19 -17.72 33.07
C GLY A 15 24.41 -16.41 32.91
N TRP A 16 24.71 -15.41 33.73
CA TRP A 16 24.11 -14.08 33.62
C TRP A 16 24.50 -13.39 32.32
N SER A 17 25.80 -13.37 31.97
CA SER A 17 26.26 -12.78 30.70
C SER A 17 25.64 -13.46 29.48
N LEU A 18 25.50 -14.79 29.49
CA LEU A 18 24.89 -15.54 28.38
C LEU A 18 23.39 -15.24 28.26
N SER A 19 22.68 -15.06 29.40
CA SER A 19 21.29 -14.63 29.42
C SER A 19 21.12 -13.24 28.78
N GLN A 20 21.96 -12.27 29.16
CA GLN A 20 21.89 -10.91 28.61
C GLN A 20 22.16 -10.88 27.09
N ILE A 21 23.12 -11.67 26.61
CA ILE A 21 23.40 -11.80 25.17
C ILE A 21 22.19 -12.41 24.44
N THR A 22 21.57 -13.43 25.02
CA THR A 22 20.40 -14.10 24.43
C THR A 22 19.20 -13.15 24.36
N ASP A 23 18.96 -12.38 25.41
CA ASP A 23 17.87 -11.40 25.43
C ASP A 23 18.12 -10.28 24.41
N PHE A 24 19.34 -9.75 24.35
CA PHE A 24 19.72 -8.72 23.38
C PHE A 24 19.55 -9.20 21.93
N THR A 25 20.01 -10.41 21.62
CA THR A 25 19.89 -10.99 20.27
C THR A 25 18.42 -11.24 19.90
N LYS A 26 17.62 -11.76 20.83
CA LYS A 26 16.18 -11.99 20.63
C LYS A 26 15.42 -10.70 20.37
N VAL A 27 15.70 -9.63 21.12
CA VAL A 27 15.09 -8.30 20.94
C VAL A 27 15.42 -7.74 19.56
N ASN A 28 16.70 -7.77 19.17
CA ASN A 28 17.14 -7.26 17.86
C ASN A 28 16.55 -8.07 16.70
N PHE A 29 16.52 -9.40 16.82
CA PHE A 29 15.93 -10.25 15.79
C PHE A 29 14.42 -10.01 15.65
N THR A 30 13.70 -9.92 16.77
CA THR A 30 12.26 -9.64 16.77
C THR A 30 11.97 -8.27 16.17
N ARG A 31 12.77 -7.25 16.51
CA ARG A 31 12.68 -5.91 15.93
C ARG A 31 12.88 -5.94 14.43
N SER A 32 13.96 -6.57 13.93
CA SER A 32 14.24 -6.65 12.50
C SER A 32 13.10 -7.34 11.74
N LYS A 33 12.57 -8.45 12.29
CA LYS A 33 11.40 -9.14 11.73
C LYS A 33 10.16 -8.26 11.64
N LYS A 34 9.86 -7.49 12.68
CA LYS A 34 8.72 -6.56 12.67
C LYS A 34 8.91 -5.45 11.63
N ILE A 35 10.12 -4.91 11.49
CA ILE A 35 10.42 -3.91 10.45
C ILE A 35 10.21 -4.51 9.07
N GLU A 36 10.78 -5.69 8.83
CA GLU A 36 10.62 -6.42 7.57
C GLU A 36 9.15 -6.69 7.27
N ALA A 37 8.36 -7.15 8.25
CA ALA A 37 6.93 -7.39 8.09
C ALA A 37 6.15 -6.14 7.64
N ILE A 38 6.46 -4.96 8.17
CA ILE A 38 5.83 -3.70 7.72
C ILE A 38 6.20 -3.39 6.26
N TYR A 39 7.47 -3.54 5.88
CA TYR A 39 7.88 -3.29 4.49
C TYR A 39 7.31 -4.32 3.50
N THR A 40 7.15 -5.57 3.93
CA THR A 40 6.44 -6.61 3.17
C THR A 40 4.98 -6.21 2.97
N GLU A 41 4.28 -5.78 4.03
CA GLU A 41 2.90 -5.30 3.89
C GLU A 41 2.79 -4.10 2.94
N ILE A 42 3.74 -3.17 2.96
CA ILE A 42 3.77 -2.04 2.01
C ILE A 42 3.97 -2.53 0.58
N SER A 43 4.78 -3.58 0.36
CA SER A 43 4.92 -4.19 -0.96
C SER A 43 3.64 -4.88 -1.41
N ASP A 44 2.97 -5.61 -0.50
CA ASP A 44 1.69 -6.25 -0.81
C ASP A 44 0.63 -5.20 -1.15
N LEU A 45 0.55 -4.11 -0.36
CA LEU A 45 -0.34 -2.98 -0.62
C LEU A 45 -0.05 -2.33 -1.98
N ASN A 46 1.22 -2.20 -2.37
CA ASN A 46 1.57 -1.71 -3.71
C ASN A 46 0.96 -2.59 -4.83
N ASP A 47 1.03 -3.90 -4.69
CA ASP A 47 0.53 -4.84 -5.70
C ASP A 47 -1.01 -4.88 -5.71
N TRP A 48 -1.64 -4.77 -4.55
CA TRP A 48 -3.09 -4.59 -4.43
C TRP A 48 -3.56 -3.27 -5.06
N LEU A 49 -2.86 -2.17 -4.80
CA LEU A 49 -3.15 -0.87 -5.41
C LEU A 49 -2.96 -0.89 -6.92
N PHE A 50 -1.95 -1.60 -7.44
CA PHE A 50 -1.79 -1.80 -8.87
C PHE A 50 -2.99 -2.51 -9.51
N ARG A 51 -3.51 -3.56 -8.87
CA ARG A 51 -4.73 -4.24 -9.33
C ARG A 51 -5.94 -3.31 -9.26
N MET A 52 -6.05 -2.54 -8.19
CA MET A 52 -7.12 -1.57 -8.01
C MET A 52 -7.07 -0.46 -9.07
N ASP A 53 -5.88 0.04 -9.42
CA ASP A 53 -5.64 1.01 -10.51
C ASP A 53 -6.23 0.49 -11.83
N LYS A 54 -5.91 -0.75 -12.21
CA LYS A 54 -6.48 -1.39 -13.42
C LYS A 54 -7.97 -1.56 -13.36
N PHE A 55 -8.50 -1.97 -12.21
CA PHE A 55 -9.94 -2.14 -12.02
C PHE A 55 -10.69 -0.81 -12.16
N VAL A 56 -10.21 0.25 -11.50
CA VAL A 56 -10.85 1.57 -11.54
C VAL A 56 -10.73 2.17 -12.95
N LEU A 57 -9.59 1.98 -13.62
CA LEU A 57 -9.42 2.42 -15.01
C LEU A 57 -10.39 1.72 -15.97
N HIS A 58 -10.55 0.40 -15.83
CA HIS A 58 -11.54 -0.35 -16.59
C HIS A 58 -12.98 0.13 -16.30
N THR A 59 -13.28 0.42 -15.03
CA THR A 59 -14.56 0.97 -14.59
C THR A 59 -14.85 2.31 -15.28
N ILE A 60 -13.88 3.23 -15.34
CA ILE A 60 -14.00 4.49 -16.09
C ILE A 60 -14.32 4.21 -17.56
N GLN A 61 -13.63 3.27 -18.20
CA GLN A 61 -13.86 2.90 -19.61
C GLN A 61 -15.28 2.38 -19.86
N LEU A 62 -15.86 1.63 -18.91
CA LEU A 62 -17.25 1.16 -19.01
C LEU A 62 -18.25 2.32 -18.88
N ILE A 63 -18.00 3.30 -18.01
CA ILE A 63 -18.86 4.49 -17.87
C ILE A 63 -18.90 5.28 -19.16
N GLU A 64 -17.74 5.50 -19.80
CA GLU A 64 -17.65 6.21 -21.09
C GLU A 64 -18.44 5.52 -22.21
N LEU A 65 -18.62 4.21 -22.11
CA LEU A 65 -19.42 3.41 -23.04
C LEU A 65 -20.89 3.27 -22.62
N ASN A 66 -21.31 3.97 -21.56
CA ASN A 66 -22.65 3.89 -20.95
C ASN A 66 -23.04 2.46 -20.52
N GLU A 67 -22.05 1.66 -20.11
CA GLU A 67 -22.29 0.32 -19.58
C GLU A 67 -22.53 0.36 -18.07
N PRO A 68 -23.44 -0.48 -17.54
CA PRO A 68 -23.71 -0.54 -16.11
C PRO A 68 -22.53 -1.15 -15.36
N ILE A 69 -22.09 -0.48 -14.29
CA ILE A 69 -21.09 -1.00 -13.36
C ILE A 69 -21.77 -1.78 -12.26
N LYS A 70 -21.26 -2.97 -11.97
CA LYS A 70 -21.82 -3.89 -10.96
C LYS A 70 -20.89 -4.16 -9.80
N LEU A 71 -19.63 -3.71 -9.89
CA LEU A 71 -18.59 -4.07 -8.95
C LEU A 71 -17.75 -2.84 -8.61
N LEU A 72 -17.41 -2.73 -7.32
CA LEU A 72 -16.49 -1.75 -6.78
C LEU A 72 -15.20 -2.47 -6.34
N PRO A 73 -14.06 -1.75 -6.31
CA PRO A 73 -12.83 -2.33 -5.78
C PRO A 73 -12.99 -2.66 -4.29
N GLN A 74 -12.34 -3.74 -3.86
CA GLN A 74 -12.36 -4.18 -2.46
C GLN A 74 -11.58 -3.20 -1.56
N LYS A 75 -12.04 -3.04 -0.32
CA LYS A 75 -11.34 -2.27 0.70
C LYS A 75 -10.02 -2.95 1.06
N LEU A 76 -9.00 -2.15 1.31
CA LEU A 76 -7.66 -2.58 1.67
C LEU A 76 -7.52 -2.64 3.20
N TYR A 77 -6.71 -3.57 3.69
CA TYR A 77 -6.46 -3.73 5.12
C TYR A 77 -4.96 -3.73 5.40
N PHE A 78 -4.58 -3.19 6.56
CA PHE A 78 -3.18 -3.00 6.99
C PHE A 78 -2.95 -3.57 8.41
N PHE A 79 -2.94 -4.89 8.52
CA PHE A 79 -2.86 -5.60 9.79
C PHE A 79 -1.52 -5.40 10.50
N LEU A 80 -0.40 -5.57 9.78
CA LEU A 80 0.94 -5.61 10.38
C LEU A 80 1.40 -4.23 10.85
N MET A 81 1.12 -3.19 10.08
CA MET A 81 1.38 -1.82 10.45
C MET A 81 0.56 -1.42 11.69
N LYS A 82 -0.73 -1.77 11.76
CA LYS A 82 -1.56 -1.46 12.93
C LYS A 82 -1.05 -2.16 14.20
N GLU A 83 -0.61 -3.40 14.07
CA GLU A 83 -0.16 -4.22 15.19
C GLU A 83 1.27 -3.88 15.65
N HIS A 84 2.22 -3.68 14.72
CA HIS A 84 3.65 -3.62 15.07
C HIS A 84 4.27 -2.22 14.99
N PHE A 85 3.66 -1.26 14.29
CA PHE A 85 4.33 0.02 14.02
C PHE A 85 4.68 0.79 15.28
N HIS A 86 3.79 0.82 16.28
CA HIS A 86 4.02 1.54 17.53
C HIS A 86 5.23 1.00 18.31
N GLU A 87 5.50 -0.30 18.21
CA GLU A 87 6.61 -0.98 18.90
C GLU A 87 7.96 -0.70 18.22
N ILE A 88 7.96 -0.45 16.91
CA ILE A 88 9.19 -0.33 16.12
C ILE A 88 9.46 1.06 15.55
N CYS A 89 8.52 2.00 15.68
CA CYS A 89 8.62 3.31 15.05
C CYS A 89 9.92 4.06 15.43
N MET A 90 10.38 3.96 16.68
CA MET A 90 11.61 4.61 17.13
C MET A 90 12.87 4.11 16.42
N TYR A 91 12.82 2.91 15.84
CA TYR A 91 13.93 2.28 15.14
C TYR A 91 13.92 2.51 13.62
N ILE A 92 12.85 3.13 13.10
CA ILE A 92 12.70 3.46 11.69
C ILE A 92 13.14 4.93 11.49
N PRO A 93 13.86 5.25 10.39
CA PRO A 93 14.19 6.62 10.05
C PRO A 93 12.97 7.55 10.09
N ARG A 94 13.17 8.79 10.55
CA ARG A 94 12.06 9.76 10.70
C ARG A 94 11.28 9.95 9.40
N GLU A 95 11.96 10.02 8.27
CA GLU A 95 11.34 10.28 6.97
C GLU A 95 10.54 9.07 6.48
N ALA A 96 11.11 7.87 6.63
CA ALA A 96 10.39 6.62 6.39
C ALA A 96 9.15 6.49 7.27
N ARG A 97 9.22 6.84 8.58
CA ARG A 97 8.04 6.87 9.46
C ARG A 97 6.94 7.76 8.91
N ILE A 98 7.29 8.98 8.49
CA ILE A 98 6.31 9.93 7.93
C ILE A 98 5.67 9.35 6.68
N SER A 99 6.46 8.77 5.78
CA SER A 99 5.95 8.11 4.57
C SER A 99 5.03 6.92 4.89
N ILE A 100 5.38 6.07 5.85
CA ILE A 100 4.55 4.94 6.31
C ILE A 100 3.21 5.46 6.83
N THR A 101 3.22 6.46 7.72
CA THR A 101 1.98 7.04 8.25
C THR A 101 1.14 7.74 7.19
N ASN A 102 1.76 8.32 6.17
CA ASN A 102 1.06 8.94 5.05
C ASN A 102 0.42 7.88 4.14
N ILE A 103 1.11 6.77 3.88
CA ILE A 103 0.54 5.61 3.20
C ILE A 103 -0.68 5.10 3.97
N TYR A 104 -0.55 4.88 5.28
CA TYR A 104 -1.66 4.47 6.15
C TYR A 104 -2.89 5.37 5.98
N ALA A 105 -2.73 6.68 6.16
CA ALA A 105 -3.82 7.64 6.01
C ALA A 105 -4.43 7.61 4.59
N SER A 106 -3.58 7.49 3.56
CA SER A 106 -4.07 7.44 2.17
C SER A 106 -4.90 6.18 1.89
N ILE A 107 -4.58 5.04 2.52
CA ILE A 107 -5.38 3.82 2.41
C ILE A 107 -6.73 3.99 3.13
N GLU A 108 -6.75 4.64 4.29
CA GLU A 108 -8.00 4.98 4.98
C GLU A 108 -8.89 5.87 4.12
N ASP A 109 -8.31 6.90 3.49
CA ASP A 109 -9.02 7.79 2.56
C ASP A 109 -9.60 7.02 1.36
N ILE A 110 -8.82 6.10 0.77
CA ILE A 110 -9.28 5.21 -0.31
C ILE A 110 -10.46 4.36 0.16
N ASN A 111 -10.35 3.73 1.33
CA ASN A 111 -11.42 2.90 1.89
C ASN A 111 -12.69 3.71 2.19
N GLN A 112 -12.55 4.96 2.64
CA GLN A 112 -13.66 5.88 2.84
C GLN A 112 -14.31 6.24 1.51
N ALA A 113 -13.53 6.54 0.47
CA ALA A 113 -14.03 6.81 -0.87
C ALA A 113 -14.79 5.61 -1.46
N ILE A 114 -14.27 4.39 -1.28
CA ILE A 114 -14.98 3.15 -1.68
C ILE A 114 -16.31 3.03 -0.93
N SER A 115 -16.33 3.27 0.37
CA SER A 115 -17.57 3.20 1.19
C SER A 115 -18.61 4.24 0.75
N GLN A 116 -18.18 5.43 0.33
CA GLN A 116 -19.09 6.45 -0.22
C GLN A 116 -19.66 6.02 -1.57
N LEU A 117 -18.86 5.38 -2.43
CA LEU A 117 -19.31 4.84 -3.70
C LEU A 117 -20.31 3.69 -3.51
N GLU A 118 -20.08 2.79 -2.56
CA GLU A 118 -21.03 1.71 -2.21
C GLU A 118 -22.43 2.28 -1.95
N GLY A 119 -22.53 3.34 -1.14
CA GLY A 119 -23.81 4.01 -0.87
C GLY A 119 -24.44 4.71 -2.07
N HIS A 120 -23.68 5.05 -3.11
CA HIS A 120 -24.23 5.60 -4.36
C HIS A 120 -24.77 4.52 -5.31
N PHE A 121 -24.10 3.36 -5.38
CA PHE A 121 -24.52 2.24 -6.24
C PHE A 121 -25.74 1.49 -5.72
N GLU A 122 -26.01 1.54 -4.41
CA GLU A 122 -27.25 0.98 -3.83
C GLU A 122 -28.51 1.80 -4.16
N ASN A 123 -28.36 3.07 -4.56
CA ASN A 123 -29.46 4.03 -4.63
C ASN A 123 -29.75 4.57 -6.05
N ASP A 124 -28.90 4.31 -7.06
CA ASP A 124 -29.04 4.93 -8.39
C ASP A 124 -28.68 3.94 -9.52
N GLU A 125 -29.62 3.69 -10.44
CA GLU A 125 -29.40 2.85 -11.64
C GLU A 125 -28.60 3.57 -12.72
N ASN A 126 -28.53 4.92 -12.67
CA ASN A 126 -27.75 5.72 -13.60
C ASN A 126 -26.58 6.40 -12.89
N ILE A 127 -25.37 6.22 -13.42
CA ILE A 127 -24.16 6.85 -12.89
C ILE A 127 -24.20 8.34 -13.22
N GLY A 128 -24.70 9.14 -12.30
CA GLY A 128 -24.66 10.59 -12.41
C GLY A 128 -23.23 11.12 -12.49
N ALA A 129 -23.07 12.34 -13.02
CA ALA A 129 -21.78 13.02 -13.16
C ALA A 129 -20.98 13.09 -11.84
N LYS A 130 -21.67 13.16 -10.69
CA LYS A 130 -21.06 13.15 -9.36
C LYS A 130 -20.34 11.81 -9.06
N THR A 131 -20.99 10.68 -9.32
CA THR A 131 -20.41 9.35 -9.09
C THR A 131 -19.24 9.11 -10.01
N TYR A 132 -19.33 9.53 -11.27
CA TYR A 132 -18.22 9.48 -12.22
C TYR A 132 -17.00 10.29 -11.75
N ASN A 133 -17.20 11.53 -11.30
CA ASN A 133 -16.11 12.36 -10.76
C ASN A 133 -15.48 11.74 -9.51
N ASN A 134 -16.27 11.09 -8.65
CA ASN A 134 -15.75 10.37 -7.48
C ASN A 134 -14.89 9.16 -7.89
N ILE A 135 -15.25 8.45 -8.96
CA ILE A 135 -14.45 7.32 -9.49
C ILE A 135 -13.12 7.82 -10.07
N ILE A 136 -13.12 8.95 -10.78
CA ILE A 136 -11.87 9.59 -11.24
C ILE A 136 -10.99 10.01 -10.05
N ALA A 137 -11.59 10.62 -9.03
CA ALA A 137 -10.87 11.03 -7.82
C ALA A 137 -10.26 9.81 -7.11
N LEU A 138 -11.01 8.71 -7.00
CA LEU A 138 -10.53 7.44 -6.47
C LEU A 138 -9.33 6.92 -7.27
N TYR A 139 -9.39 6.93 -8.60
CA TYR A 139 -8.25 6.55 -9.45
C TYR A 139 -7.00 7.38 -9.13
N GLY A 140 -7.14 8.71 -9.03
CA GLY A 140 -6.03 9.60 -8.67
C GLY A 140 -5.43 9.26 -7.31
N GLN A 141 -6.27 8.98 -6.31
CA GLN A 141 -5.83 8.58 -4.96
C GLN A 141 -5.11 7.23 -4.95
N VAL A 142 -5.66 6.23 -5.64
CA VAL A 142 -5.05 4.90 -5.76
C VAL A 142 -3.68 5.00 -6.43
N ASN A 143 -3.59 5.71 -7.56
CA ASN A 143 -2.34 5.88 -8.28
C ASN A 143 -1.29 6.61 -7.45
N ALA A 144 -1.66 7.74 -6.82
CA ALA A 144 -0.75 8.48 -5.96
C ALA A 144 -0.25 7.64 -4.78
N THR A 145 -1.13 6.85 -4.17
CA THR A 145 -0.78 5.99 -3.03
C THR A 145 0.12 4.83 -3.46
N GLN A 146 -0.16 4.21 -4.61
CA GLN A 146 0.69 3.18 -5.19
C GLN A 146 2.11 3.72 -5.40
N GLN A 147 2.24 4.93 -5.92
CA GLN A 147 3.54 5.57 -6.13
C GLN A 147 4.28 5.86 -4.82
N LYS A 148 3.57 6.24 -3.74
CA LYS A 148 4.16 6.37 -2.40
C LYS A 148 4.70 5.03 -1.89
N CYS A 149 3.92 3.95 -2.05
CA CYS A 149 4.36 2.60 -1.65
C CYS A 149 5.59 2.15 -2.46
N CYS A 150 5.55 2.33 -3.78
CA CYS A 150 6.64 2.03 -4.69
C CYS A 150 7.92 2.82 -4.32
N PHE A 151 7.79 4.12 -4.08
CA PHE A 151 8.91 4.96 -3.65
C PHE A 151 9.57 4.41 -2.38
N LEU A 152 8.77 4.11 -1.35
CA LEU A 152 9.27 3.66 -0.06
C LEU A 152 9.89 2.25 -0.13
N LYS A 153 9.37 1.38 -1.01
CA LYS A 153 9.97 0.07 -1.31
C LYS A 153 11.40 0.20 -1.84
N PHE A 154 11.65 1.16 -2.72
CA PHE A 154 12.99 1.40 -3.28
C PHE A 154 13.86 2.33 -2.43
N ASN A 155 13.26 3.08 -1.50
CA ASN A 155 13.93 4.05 -0.63
C ASN A 155 13.49 3.85 0.83
N PRO A 156 13.95 2.79 1.50
CA PRO A 156 13.55 2.48 2.88
C PRO A 156 14.08 3.49 3.91
N ASP A 157 14.99 4.39 3.50
CA ASP A 157 15.40 5.56 4.27
C ASP A 157 14.32 6.64 4.31
N GLY A 158 13.43 6.66 3.31
CA GLY A 158 12.35 7.64 3.17
C GLY A 158 12.82 9.02 2.68
N SER A 159 14.01 9.10 2.05
CA SER A 159 14.68 10.36 1.71
C SER A 159 13.77 11.40 1.05
N PHE A 160 13.54 12.54 1.72
CA PHE A 160 12.68 13.61 1.16
C PHE A 160 13.21 14.21 -0.15
N GLU A 161 14.52 14.31 -0.30
CA GLU A 161 15.13 14.82 -1.54
C GLU A 161 14.81 13.93 -2.74
N LYS A 162 14.85 12.60 -2.54
CA LYS A 162 14.48 11.63 -3.58
C LYS A 162 12.97 11.68 -3.85
N LEU A 163 12.15 11.84 -2.81
CA LEU A 163 10.70 11.95 -2.94
C LEU A 163 10.28 13.17 -3.77
N LYS A 164 10.92 14.32 -3.57
CA LYS A 164 10.64 15.56 -4.32
C LYS A 164 10.85 15.39 -5.82
N LYS A 165 11.90 14.66 -6.23
CA LYS A 165 12.16 14.34 -7.64
C LYS A 165 11.09 13.41 -8.22
N HIS A 166 10.63 12.44 -7.41
CA HIS A 166 9.60 11.46 -7.80
C HIS A 166 8.20 12.06 -7.89
N HIS A 167 7.87 13.08 -7.08
CA HIS A 167 6.53 13.67 -7.02
C HIS A 167 6.09 14.36 -8.32
N ASN A 168 6.99 15.10 -8.97
CA ASN A 168 6.67 15.85 -10.19
C ASN A 168 6.29 14.95 -11.37
N SER A 169 6.79 13.70 -11.41
CA SER A 169 6.41 12.73 -12.43
C SER A 169 5.03 12.09 -12.20
N ILE A 170 4.51 12.11 -10.97
CA ILE A 170 3.27 11.39 -10.63
C ILE A 170 2.02 12.17 -11.05
N LEU A 171 1.99 13.49 -10.80
CA LEU A 171 0.79 14.31 -11.03
C LEU A 171 0.34 14.35 -12.50
N TYR A 172 1.29 14.32 -13.45
CA TYR A 172 0.95 14.32 -14.89
C TYR A 172 0.52 12.94 -15.40
N TYR A 173 0.93 11.86 -14.73
CA TYR A 173 0.74 10.50 -15.21
C TYR A 173 -0.71 10.01 -15.06
N ALA A 174 -1.40 10.44 -14.00
CA ALA A 174 -2.78 10.03 -13.74
C ALA A 174 -3.75 10.57 -14.80
N ASP A 175 -3.72 11.88 -15.07
CA ASP A 175 -4.60 12.53 -16.04
C ASP A 175 -4.35 12.01 -17.46
N GLU A 176 -3.08 11.84 -17.84
CA GLU A 176 -2.72 11.29 -19.16
C GLU A 176 -3.27 9.87 -19.35
N ASN A 177 -3.21 9.03 -18.32
CA ASN A 177 -3.73 7.67 -18.37
C ASN A 177 -5.26 7.63 -18.47
N ILE A 178 -5.98 8.52 -17.78
CA ILE A 178 -7.42 8.65 -17.91
C ILE A 178 -7.78 9.01 -19.36
N GLU A 179 -7.13 10.03 -19.93
CA GLU A 179 -7.42 10.47 -21.30
C GLU A 179 -7.07 9.40 -22.34
N LYS A 180 -5.98 8.65 -22.14
CA LYS A 180 -5.66 7.47 -22.95
C LYS A 180 -6.73 6.39 -22.83
N ALA A 181 -7.18 6.10 -21.60
CA ALA A 181 -8.20 5.07 -21.36
C ALA A 181 -9.54 5.42 -22.00
N LYS A 182 -9.98 6.68 -21.94
CA LYS A 182 -11.19 7.17 -22.62
C LYS A 182 -11.10 6.98 -24.13
N LYS A 183 -10.00 7.42 -24.75
CA LYS A 183 -9.76 7.25 -26.20
C LYS A 183 -9.75 5.77 -26.60
N GLU A 184 -9.13 4.94 -25.78
CA GLU A 184 -9.09 3.49 -26.00
C GLU A 184 -10.48 2.87 -25.91
N ALA A 185 -11.31 3.31 -24.97
CA ALA A 185 -12.67 2.80 -24.80
C ALA A 185 -13.50 2.98 -26.07
N HIS A 186 -13.51 4.20 -26.63
CA HIS A 186 -14.20 4.49 -27.89
C HIS A 186 -13.61 3.75 -29.10
N LYS A 187 -12.33 3.38 -29.08
CA LYS A 187 -11.67 2.65 -30.17
C LYS A 187 -11.94 1.15 -30.15
N LEU A 188 -11.92 0.53 -28.97
CA LEU A 188 -12.00 -0.92 -28.81
C LEU A 188 -13.44 -1.43 -28.64
N GLY A 189 -14.30 -0.64 -28.00
CA GLY A 189 -15.64 -1.07 -27.60
C GLY A 189 -15.64 -2.13 -26.48
N VAL A 190 -16.82 -2.43 -25.95
CA VAL A 190 -17.00 -3.21 -24.70
C VAL A 190 -16.42 -4.62 -24.78
N LYS A 191 -16.62 -5.32 -25.91
CA LYS A 191 -16.21 -6.73 -26.06
C LYS A 191 -14.68 -6.89 -26.01
N LYS A 192 -13.94 -6.08 -26.76
CA LYS A 192 -12.47 -6.10 -26.78
C LYS A 192 -11.84 -5.57 -25.49
N LEU A 193 -12.52 -4.66 -24.78
CA LEU A 193 -12.09 -4.25 -23.44
C LEU A 193 -12.22 -5.39 -22.44
N LYS A 194 -13.34 -6.12 -22.44
CA LYS A 194 -13.51 -7.29 -21.57
C LYS A 194 -12.47 -8.36 -21.87
N GLU A 195 -12.16 -8.59 -23.14
CA GLU A 195 -11.03 -9.44 -23.53
C GLU A 195 -9.72 -8.88 -22.92
N LYS A 196 -9.33 -7.63 -23.15
CA LYS A 196 -8.08 -7.08 -22.60
C LYS A 196 -7.88 -7.24 -21.08
N TYR A 197 -8.94 -7.08 -20.27
CA TYR A 197 -8.83 -7.15 -18.81
C TYR A 197 -9.13 -8.53 -18.21
N TYR A 198 -9.83 -9.41 -18.94
CA TYR A 198 -10.27 -10.72 -18.43
C TYR A 198 -9.90 -11.92 -19.31
N SER A 199 -9.36 -11.70 -20.51
CA SER A 199 -8.78 -12.79 -21.30
C SER A 199 -7.43 -13.17 -20.71
N ASN A 200 -7.36 -14.43 -20.28
CA ASN A 200 -6.13 -15.13 -19.99
C ASN A 200 -5.39 -15.42 -21.32
N ASP A 201 -4.92 -14.38 -21.99
CA ASP A 201 -3.70 -14.52 -22.81
C ASP A 201 -2.54 -14.40 -21.78
N ASN A 202 -2.31 -15.39 -20.91
CA ASN A 202 -1.43 -16.54 -21.17
C ASN A 202 -0.17 -16.14 -21.97
N GLU A 203 0.71 -15.36 -21.33
CA GLU A 203 2.12 -15.71 -21.01
C GLU A 203 2.82 -14.58 -20.25
#